data_AF-A0A8X6WN92-F1
#
_entry.id   AF-A0A8X6WN92-F1
#
_cell.length_a   1.000
_cell.length_b   1.000
_cell.length_c   1.000
_cell.angle_alpha   90.00
_cell.angle_beta   90.00
_cell.angle_gamma   90.00
#
_symmetry.space_group_name_H-M   'P 1'
#
loop_
_entity.id
_entity.type
_entity.pdbx_description
1 polymer ?
#
loop_
_entity_poly.entity_id
_entity_poly.type
_entity_poly.pdbx_seq_one_letter_code
_entity_poly.pdbx_strand_id
1 'polypeptide(L)'
;MSTNMEDDWEDVGSPEEMIGVSGIRCLSPGFEDQRYEDDHYETKTSIEQCEVEDSVNRCIQVLKHTIEMDPKGPELYRDIHIQFLKKGLHHLPNSLQVLDSSRAWLCYWILHSLELLNEPIPNETKSQVAGFLSLCQHEKGGFGGGPGQEPHLAPTYAAVNALCILRSKEAYDVIDRAKLLNFLFSLKKRDGSFRMHEGSESDIRGVYCALSVAMLTSLWSQELIKNTAHWVSRCQTYEGGFGGVPYMEAHGGYTFCGLASLVLMKEGHLINVHNLLRWLVNRQTRYEGGFQGRTNKLVDSCYSFWQGGSFPLLHRLLNTTEPESLNMSYWLFNQQALQEYLIVCCQVPHGGLIDKPGKSRDYYHTCYALSGLSVAQHFYSGLERNDYIVGNSDNELIPTHPIYNICVPSAIQAIQYFQNLSYPGTPEGVQSSDDELEPF
;
A
#
# COMPACT_ATOMS: atom_id res chain seq x y z
N MET A 1 23.33 -22.55 45.72
CA MET A 1 22.67 -23.26 44.60
C MET A 1 21.94 -22.20 43.79
N SER A 2 22.70 -21.51 42.94
CA SER A 2 22.20 -20.57 41.93
C SER A 2 22.43 -21.25 40.58
N THR A 3 21.35 -21.56 39.88
CA THR A 3 21.43 -22.08 38.51
C THR A 3 21.31 -20.90 37.57
N ASN A 4 22.43 -20.54 36.94
CA ASN A 4 22.47 -19.67 35.78
C ASN A 4 21.67 -20.34 34.65
N MET A 5 20.65 -19.64 34.14
CA MET A 5 20.10 -19.86 32.81
C MET A 5 20.67 -18.75 31.94
N GLU A 6 21.85 -19.00 31.38
CA GLU A 6 22.38 -18.27 30.24
C GLU A 6 22.71 -19.31 29.17
N ASP A 7 22.35 -18.93 27.93
CA ASP A 7 22.82 -19.49 26.66
C ASP A 7 22.23 -20.82 26.17
N ASP A 8 21.08 -20.72 25.50
CA ASP A 8 20.65 -21.61 24.40
C ASP A 8 20.05 -20.77 23.24
N TRP A 9 20.76 -19.71 22.84
CA TRP A 9 20.58 -19.12 21.51
C TRP A 9 21.60 -19.79 20.59
N GLU A 10 21.27 -20.99 20.13
CA GLU A 10 22.02 -21.63 19.05
C GLU A 10 21.99 -20.70 17.82
N ASP A 11 23.20 -20.25 17.48
CA ASP A 11 23.69 -19.71 16.22
C ASP A 11 22.68 -19.76 15.06
N VAL A 12 21.82 -18.74 14.99
CA VAL A 12 21.07 -18.45 13.76
C VAL A 12 22.11 -17.86 12.81
N GLY A 13 22.72 -18.74 12.01
CA GLY A 13 23.84 -18.43 11.15
C GLY A 13 23.71 -17.09 10.44
N SER A 14 24.85 -16.40 10.30
CA SER A 14 24.94 -15.12 9.62
C SER A 14 24.20 -15.17 8.26
N PRO A 15 23.57 -14.06 7.81
CA PRO A 15 22.85 -14.01 6.53
C PRO A 15 23.68 -14.44 5.30
N GLU A 16 25.00 -14.52 5.45
CA GLU A 16 25.96 -14.81 4.40
C GLU A 16 26.14 -16.32 4.13
N GLU A 17 25.76 -17.22 5.07
CA GLU A 17 26.03 -18.66 4.94
C GLU A 17 24.89 -19.49 4.29
N MET A 18 23.75 -18.89 3.93
CA MET A 18 22.65 -19.56 3.21
C MET A 18 22.53 -19.20 1.73
N ILE A 19 23.62 -18.71 1.11
CA ILE A 19 23.62 -18.37 -0.32
C ILE A 19 23.91 -19.64 -1.13
N GLY A 20 22.85 -20.42 -1.38
CA GLY A 20 22.85 -21.44 -2.43
C GLY A 20 23.11 -20.81 -3.81
N VAL A 21 23.45 -21.65 -4.79
CA VAL A 21 24.03 -21.39 -6.13
C VAL A 21 23.34 -20.32 -7.01
N SER A 22 22.26 -19.66 -6.56
CA SER A 22 21.59 -18.55 -7.27
C SER A 22 21.23 -17.32 -6.41
N GLY A 23 21.54 -17.29 -5.11
CA GLY A 23 21.16 -16.16 -4.24
C GLY A 23 19.66 -15.96 -4.04
N ILE A 24 18.84 -16.93 -4.46
CA ILE A 24 17.37 -16.94 -4.34
C ILE A 24 16.97 -17.82 -3.15
N ARG A 25 16.21 -17.24 -2.23
CA ARG A 25 15.83 -17.85 -0.95
C ARG A 25 14.98 -19.09 -1.15
N CYS A 26 13.94 -19.04 -2.00
CA CYS A 26 13.06 -20.20 -2.21
C CYS A 26 13.73 -21.40 -2.91
N LEU A 27 14.99 -21.28 -3.32
CA LEU A 27 15.79 -22.37 -3.90
C LEU A 27 16.92 -22.83 -2.97
N SER A 28 17.01 -22.29 -1.75
CA SER A 28 18.05 -22.67 -0.80
C SER A 28 17.83 -24.09 -0.26
N PRO A 29 18.89 -24.81 0.15
CA PRO A 29 18.75 -26.04 0.92
C PRO A 29 17.88 -25.81 2.17
N GLY A 30 17.06 -26.78 2.56
CA GLY A 30 16.19 -26.69 3.75
C GLY A 30 14.98 -25.76 3.61
N PHE A 31 14.72 -25.16 2.45
CA PHE A 31 13.55 -24.27 2.27
C PHE A 31 12.21 -24.97 2.56
N GLU A 32 12.11 -26.27 2.26
CA GLU A 32 10.90 -27.06 2.53
C GLU A 32 10.57 -27.19 4.03
N ASP A 33 11.57 -27.03 4.92
CA ASP A 33 11.37 -27.05 6.38
C ASP A 33 10.60 -25.80 6.86
N GLN A 34 10.33 -24.84 5.97
CA GLN A 34 9.51 -23.66 6.27
C GLN A 34 8.02 -23.88 6.08
N ARG A 35 7.58 -25.06 5.63
CA ARG A 35 6.15 -25.37 5.48
C ARG A 35 5.39 -25.27 6.80
N TYR A 36 4.09 -25.05 6.68
CA TYR A 36 3.19 -25.07 7.82
C TYR A 36 3.11 -26.47 8.43
N GLU A 37 3.23 -26.54 9.76
CA GLU A 37 3.02 -27.74 10.55
C GLU A 37 1.70 -27.59 11.30
N ASP A 38 0.81 -28.58 11.15
CA ASP A 38 -0.54 -28.56 11.72
C ASP A 38 -0.64 -29.32 13.06
N ASP A 39 0.49 -29.76 13.60
CA ASP A 39 0.60 -30.57 14.83
C ASP A 39 -0.29 -31.84 14.82
N HIS A 40 -0.54 -32.41 13.63
CA HIS A 40 -1.49 -33.51 13.41
C HIS A 40 -2.93 -33.17 13.84
N TYR A 41 -3.30 -31.89 13.82
CA TYR A 41 -4.63 -31.40 14.15
C TYR A 41 -5.22 -30.58 12.99
N GLU A 42 -5.82 -31.29 12.05
CA GLU A 42 -6.43 -30.68 10.88
C GLU A 42 -7.65 -29.82 11.22
N THR A 43 -7.68 -28.62 10.67
CA THR A 43 -8.83 -27.71 10.67
C THR A 43 -9.02 -27.16 9.27
N LYS A 44 -10.15 -26.48 9.03
CA LYS A 44 -10.34 -25.77 7.77
C LYS A 44 -9.20 -24.80 7.45
N THR A 45 -8.65 -24.14 8.48
CA THR A 45 -7.53 -23.21 8.32
C THR A 45 -6.26 -23.93 7.86
N SER A 46 -5.88 -25.02 8.52
CA SER A 46 -4.65 -25.75 8.17
C SER A 46 -4.75 -26.37 6.78
N ILE A 47 -5.91 -26.96 6.44
CA ILE A 47 -6.15 -27.52 5.11
C ILE A 47 -5.99 -26.45 4.02
N GLU A 48 -6.66 -25.30 4.16
CA GLU A 48 -6.55 -24.20 3.20
C GLU A 48 -5.12 -23.65 3.11
N GLN A 49 -4.37 -23.60 4.22
CA GLN A 49 -2.96 -23.16 4.23
C GLN A 49 -2.07 -24.14 3.45
N CYS A 50 -2.18 -25.45 3.73
CA CYS A 50 -1.41 -26.47 3.02
C CYS A 50 -1.71 -26.48 1.51
N GLU A 51 -2.98 -26.32 1.11
CA GLU A 51 -3.36 -26.21 -0.30
C GLU A 51 -2.69 -25.01 -1.02
N VAL A 52 -2.56 -23.87 -0.32
CA VAL A 52 -1.86 -22.71 -0.85
C VAL A 52 -0.36 -22.94 -0.93
N GLU A 53 0.25 -23.52 0.10
CA GLU A 53 1.68 -23.86 0.07
C GLU A 53 2.03 -24.84 -1.05
N ASP A 54 1.15 -25.81 -1.34
CA ASP A 54 1.29 -26.70 -2.50
C ASP A 54 1.23 -25.94 -3.82
N SER A 55 0.37 -24.92 -3.91
CA SER A 55 0.28 -24.08 -5.11
C SER A 55 1.51 -23.21 -5.34
N VAL A 56 2.07 -22.67 -4.26
CA VAL A 56 3.31 -21.88 -4.28
C VAL A 56 4.51 -22.77 -4.59
N ASN A 57 4.58 -23.98 -4.02
CA ASN A 57 5.65 -24.93 -4.33
C ASN A 57 5.68 -25.25 -5.82
N ARG A 58 4.51 -25.45 -6.47
CA ARG A 58 4.46 -25.66 -7.93
C ARG A 58 5.10 -24.51 -8.71
N CYS A 59 4.89 -23.26 -8.30
CA CYS A 59 5.56 -22.10 -8.91
C CYS A 59 7.09 -22.13 -8.68
N ILE A 60 7.53 -22.50 -7.47
CA ILE A 60 8.96 -22.62 -7.13
C ILE A 60 9.65 -23.72 -7.95
N GLN A 61 8.99 -24.87 -8.16
CA GLN A 61 9.54 -25.94 -9.01
C GLN A 61 9.67 -25.50 -10.47
N VAL A 62 8.73 -24.69 -10.98
CA VAL A 62 8.84 -24.08 -12.32
C VAL A 62 10.01 -23.08 -12.38
N LEU A 63 10.18 -22.27 -11.33
CA LEU A 63 11.32 -21.35 -11.23
C LEU A 63 12.66 -22.12 -11.26
N LYS A 64 12.78 -23.19 -10.47
CA LYS A 64 13.98 -24.02 -10.40
C LYS A 64 14.39 -24.51 -11.79
N HIS A 65 13.44 -25.02 -12.57
CA HIS A 65 13.72 -25.46 -13.94
C HIS A 65 14.05 -24.30 -14.88
N THR A 66 13.36 -23.16 -14.74
CA THR A 66 13.63 -21.96 -15.54
C THR A 66 15.05 -21.45 -15.32
N ILE A 67 15.52 -21.41 -14.08
CA ILE A 67 16.85 -20.89 -13.73
C ILE A 67 17.99 -21.80 -14.17
N GLU A 68 17.77 -23.13 -14.22
CA GLU A 68 18.72 -24.06 -14.82
C GLU A 68 18.96 -23.77 -16.32
N MET A 69 17.99 -23.15 -17.01
CA MET A 69 18.05 -22.82 -18.43
C MET A 69 18.43 -21.35 -18.69
N ASP A 70 17.95 -20.43 -17.87
CA ASP A 70 18.28 -19.00 -17.90
C ASP A 70 18.70 -18.51 -16.50
N PRO A 71 20.01 -18.40 -16.23
CA PRO A 71 20.50 -18.03 -14.91
C PRO A 71 20.27 -16.55 -14.54
N LYS A 72 19.61 -15.74 -15.39
CA LYS A 72 19.36 -14.31 -15.15
C LYS A 72 18.28 -14.02 -14.09
N GLY A 73 17.73 -15.05 -13.47
CA GLY A 73 16.85 -14.95 -12.30
C GLY A 73 15.37 -14.72 -12.65
N PRO A 74 14.48 -14.64 -11.65
CA PRO A 74 13.06 -14.41 -11.91
C PRO A 74 12.85 -13.02 -12.54
N GLU A 75 12.02 -12.95 -13.57
CA GLU A 75 11.79 -11.74 -14.38
C GLU A 75 10.38 -11.18 -14.17
N LEU A 76 10.28 -9.86 -14.00
CA LEU A 76 9.03 -9.12 -14.06
C LEU A 76 8.60 -8.94 -15.53
N TYR A 77 7.41 -9.40 -15.91
CA TYR A 77 6.87 -9.33 -17.26
C TYR A 77 6.34 -7.92 -17.62
N ARG A 78 7.21 -6.92 -17.49
CA ARG A 78 6.92 -5.48 -17.58
C ARG A 78 6.10 -5.13 -18.82
N ASP A 79 6.57 -5.48 -20.01
CA ASP A 79 5.90 -5.13 -21.26
C ASP A 79 4.51 -5.76 -21.36
N ILE A 80 4.35 -6.99 -20.88
CA ILE A 80 3.07 -7.70 -20.90
C ILE A 80 2.08 -7.03 -19.92
N HIS A 81 2.57 -6.61 -18.75
CA HIS A 81 1.76 -5.85 -17.78
C HIS A 81 1.34 -4.49 -18.33
N ILE A 82 2.25 -3.76 -18.98
CA ILE A 82 1.97 -2.48 -19.64
C ILE A 82 0.86 -2.66 -20.70
N GLN A 83 0.93 -3.70 -21.54
CA GLN A 83 -0.10 -3.97 -22.54
C GLN A 83 -1.48 -4.22 -21.91
N PHE A 84 -1.53 -5.01 -20.83
CA PHE A 84 -2.76 -5.27 -20.07
C PHE A 84 -3.36 -3.97 -19.49
N LEU A 85 -2.53 -3.12 -18.91
CA LEU A 85 -2.91 -1.86 -18.29
C LEU A 85 -3.40 -0.84 -19.32
N LYS A 86 -2.65 -0.61 -20.41
CA LYS A 86 -3.03 0.29 -21.50
C LYS A 86 -4.37 -0.09 -22.12
N LYS A 87 -4.62 -1.39 -22.31
CA LYS A 87 -5.91 -1.88 -22.80
C LYS A 87 -7.03 -1.52 -21.82
N GLY A 88 -6.83 -1.76 -20.52
CA GLY A 88 -7.79 -1.48 -19.46
C GLY A 88 -8.17 -0.01 -19.31
N LEU A 89 -7.23 0.89 -19.57
CA LEU A 89 -7.46 2.33 -19.45
C LEU A 89 -8.51 2.84 -20.46
N HIS A 90 -8.62 2.18 -21.62
CA HIS A 90 -9.56 2.55 -22.67
C HIS A 90 -10.78 1.63 -22.76
N HIS A 91 -10.62 0.34 -22.51
CA HIS A 91 -11.67 -0.66 -22.71
C HIS A 91 -11.68 -1.69 -21.58
N LEU A 92 -12.83 -1.80 -20.92
CA LEU A 92 -13.08 -2.76 -19.85
C LEU A 92 -14.09 -3.82 -20.30
N PRO A 93 -13.89 -5.11 -19.97
CA PRO A 93 -14.87 -6.15 -20.28
C PRO A 93 -16.12 -6.04 -19.41
N ASN A 94 -17.26 -6.58 -19.89
CA ASN A 94 -18.53 -6.61 -19.15
C ASN A 94 -18.43 -7.25 -17.76
N SER A 95 -17.47 -8.16 -17.53
CA SER A 95 -17.24 -8.78 -16.23
C SER A 95 -16.87 -7.77 -15.13
N LEU A 96 -16.39 -6.57 -15.50
CA LEU A 96 -16.08 -5.50 -14.55
C LEU A 96 -17.24 -4.56 -14.26
N GLN A 97 -18.46 -4.89 -14.69
CA GLN A 97 -19.66 -4.13 -14.32
C GLN A 97 -19.86 -4.05 -12.80
N VAL A 98 -19.36 -5.04 -12.04
CA VAL A 98 -19.34 -5.01 -10.56
C VAL A 98 -18.53 -3.86 -9.98
N LEU A 99 -17.68 -3.20 -10.78
CA LEU A 99 -16.86 -2.04 -10.44
C LEU A 99 -17.38 -0.74 -11.08
N ASP A 100 -18.62 -0.68 -11.56
CA ASP A 100 -19.17 0.53 -12.17
C ASP A 100 -19.26 1.71 -11.18
N SER A 101 -19.41 1.43 -9.88
CA SER A 101 -19.28 2.40 -8.79
C SER A 101 -17.85 2.58 -8.27
N SER A 102 -16.85 2.18 -9.05
CA SER A 102 -15.43 2.22 -8.70
C SER A 102 -14.54 2.50 -9.92
N ARG A 103 -15.04 3.25 -10.91
CA ARG A 103 -14.27 3.61 -12.11
C ARG A 103 -13.13 4.58 -11.79
N ALA A 104 -13.30 5.46 -10.81
CA ALA A 104 -12.19 6.28 -10.28
C ALA A 104 -11.06 5.41 -9.72
N TRP A 105 -11.38 4.29 -9.07
CA TRP A 105 -10.39 3.30 -8.63
C TRP A 105 -9.67 2.63 -9.80
N LEU A 106 -10.39 2.28 -10.87
CA LEU A 106 -9.77 1.73 -12.08
C LEU A 106 -8.78 2.73 -12.71
N CYS A 107 -9.13 4.02 -12.76
CA CYS A 107 -8.18 5.06 -13.19
C CYS A 107 -6.92 5.07 -12.32
N TYR A 108 -7.07 5.13 -10.99
CA TYR A 108 -5.94 5.13 -10.07
C TYR A 108 -5.08 3.87 -10.20
N TRP A 109 -5.68 2.68 -10.08
CA TRP A 109 -4.94 1.42 -10.12
C TRP A 109 -4.16 1.25 -11.41
N ILE A 110 -4.76 1.61 -12.56
CA ILE A 110 -4.12 1.48 -13.86
C ILE A 110 -3.00 2.51 -14.02
N LEU A 111 -3.27 3.78 -13.73
CA LEU A 111 -2.27 4.85 -13.87
C LEU A 111 -1.09 4.66 -12.92
N HIS A 112 -1.33 4.29 -11.66
CA HIS A 112 -0.26 4.05 -10.69
C HIS A 112 0.59 2.84 -11.10
N SER A 113 -0.04 1.76 -11.59
CA SER A 113 0.72 0.61 -12.11
C SER A 113 1.59 0.99 -13.30
N LEU A 114 1.10 1.82 -14.23
CA LEU A 114 1.90 2.33 -15.36
C LEU A 114 3.05 3.22 -14.87
N GLU A 115 2.80 4.07 -13.87
CA GLU A 115 3.80 4.93 -13.27
C GLU A 115 4.93 4.13 -12.62
N LEU A 116 4.59 3.12 -11.81
CA LEU A 116 5.55 2.19 -11.19
C LEU A 116 6.40 1.46 -12.24
N LEU A 117 5.79 1.09 -13.36
CA LEU A 117 6.47 0.42 -14.47
C LEU A 117 7.28 1.39 -15.36
N ASN A 118 7.35 2.67 -14.99
CA ASN A 118 8.01 3.74 -15.73
C ASN A 118 7.47 3.93 -17.17
N GLU A 119 6.18 3.67 -17.37
CA GLU A 119 5.52 3.82 -18.67
C GLU A 119 4.93 5.22 -18.81
N PRO A 120 5.36 6.02 -19.81
CA PRO A 120 4.83 7.37 -20.02
C PRO A 120 3.37 7.35 -20.48
N ILE A 121 2.56 8.24 -19.90
CA ILE A 121 1.17 8.46 -20.32
C ILE A 121 1.13 9.61 -21.35
N PRO A 122 0.62 9.38 -22.58
CA PRO A 122 0.48 10.43 -23.58
C PRO A 122 -0.38 11.59 -23.10
N ASN A 123 -0.05 12.84 -23.47
CA ASN A 123 -0.79 14.04 -23.05
C ASN A 123 -2.28 13.97 -23.38
N GLU A 124 -2.64 13.43 -24.56
CA GLU A 124 -4.05 13.22 -24.93
C GLU A 124 -4.77 12.31 -23.92
N THR A 125 -4.15 11.19 -23.55
CA THR A 125 -4.69 10.27 -22.55
C THR A 125 -4.80 10.94 -21.18
N LYS A 126 -3.83 11.79 -20.79
CA LYS A 126 -3.92 12.57 -19.55
C LYS A 126 -5.15 13.47 -19.54
N SER A 127 -5.37 14.25 -20.60
CA SER A 127 -6.55 15.13 -20.70
C SER A 127 -7.85 14.33 -20.75
N GLN A 128 -7.89 13.17 -21.42
CA GLN A 128 -9.06 12.28 -21.43
C GLN A 128 -9.42 11.76 -20.04
N VAL A 129 -8.42 11.31 -19.26
CA VAL A 129 -8.66 10.84 -17.88
C VAL A 129 -9.06 11.99 -16.97
N ALA A 130 -8.41 13.15 -17.06
CA ALA A 130 -8.78 14.34 -16.30
C ALA A 130 -10.23 14.77 -16.61
N GLY A 131 -10.61 14.78 -17.89
CA GLY A 131 -11.98 15.04 -18.34
C GLY A 131 -12.99 13.99 -17.86
N PHE A 132 -12.61 12.72 -17.81
CA PHE A 132 -13.49 11.68 -17.23
C PHE A 132 -13.69 11.88 -15.72
N LEU A 133 -12.62 12.17 -14.98
CA LEU A 133 -12.69 12.38 -13.53
C LEU A 133 -13.43 13.67 -13.19
N SER A 134 -13.38 14.70 -14.02
CA SER A 134 -14.20 15.91 -13.83
C SER A 134 -15.71 15.61 -13.93
N LEU A 135 -16.12 14.70 -14.81
CA LEU A 135 -17.51 14.21 -14.88
C LEU A 135 -17.91 13.38 -13.64
N CYS A 136 -16.94 12.79 -12.94
CA CYS A 136 -17.17 12.06 -11.70
C CYS A 136 -17.17 12.99 -10.47
N GLN A 137 -16.73 14.24 -10.59
CA GLN A 137 -16.75 15.20 -9.49
C GLN A 137 -18.19 15.65 -9.23
N HIS A 138 -18.59 15.59 -7.95
CA HIS A 138 -19.94 15.93 -7.56
C HIS A 138 -20.10 17.45 -7.32
N GLU A 139 -21.29 17.99 -7.61
CA GLU A 139 -21.59 19.43 -7.47
C GLU A 139 -21.48 19.96 -6.04
N LYS A 140 -21.55 19.07 -5.03
CA LYS A 140 -21.35 19.39 -3.60
C LYS A 140 -19.93 19.10 -3.08
N GLY A 141 -19.03 18.67 -3.96
CA GLY A 141 -17.66 18.28 -3.61
C GLY A 141 -17.47 16.78 -3.45
N GLY A 142 -16.20 16.36 -3.51
CA GLY A 142 -15.82 14.95 -3.61
C GLY A 142 -16.07 14.37 -5.01
N PHE A 143 -15.70 13.10 -5.20
CA PHE A 143 -15.92 12.36 -6.44
C PHE A 143 -16.77 11.13 -6.17
N GLY A 144 -17.65 10.80 -7.12
CA GLY A 144 -18.40 9.55 -7.16
C GLY A 144 -17.62 8.43 -7.85
N GLY A 145 -18.17 7.21 -7.80
CA GLY A 145 -17.60 6.04 -8.46
C GLY A 145 -17.61 6.10 -9.98
N GLY A 146 -18.47 6.94 -10.55
CA GLY A 146 -18.62 7.23 -11.98
C GLY A 146 -19.50 8.47 -12.17
N PRO A 147 -19.69 8.95 -13.42
CA PRO A 147 -20.46 10.16 -13.69
C PRO A 147 -21.89 10.10 -13.14
N GLY A 148 -22.30 11.15 -12.44
CA GLY A 148 -23.64 11.28 -11.85
C GLY A 148 -23.90 10.46 -10.58
N GLN A 149 -22.89 9.77 -10.04
CA GLN A 149 -23.02 9.06 -8.76
C GLN A 149 -22.75 9.99 -7.56
N GLU A 150 -23.31 9.64 -6.40
CA GLU A 150 -23.07 10.34 -5.14
C GLU A 150 -21.58 10.32 -4.76
N PRO A 151 -21.06 11.40 -4.13
CA PRO A 151 -19.66 11.49 -3.75
C PRO A 151 -19.34 10.56 -2.58
N HIS A 152 -18.18 9.93 -2.63
CA HIS A 152 -17.74 8.96 -1.63
C HIS A 152 -16.22 9.07 -1.42
N LEU A 153 -15.75 8.91 -0.18
CA LEU A 153 -14.33 9.08 0.16
C LEU A 153 -13.39 8.13 -0.59
N ALA A 154 -13.78 6.87 -0.77
CA ALA A 154 -12.99 5.90 -1.56
C ALA A 154 -12.71 6.35 -3.01
N PRO A 155 -13.71 6.63 -3.88
CA PRO A 155 -13.44 7.17 -5.22
C PRO A 155 -12.88 8.60 -5.19
N THR A 156 -13.11 9.39 -4.12
CA THR A 156 -12.44 10.70 -3.94
C THR A 156 -10.93 10.53 -3.77
N TYR A 157 -10.48 9.62 -2.91
CA TYR A 157 -9.08 9.24 -2.77
C TYR A 157 -8.48 8.80 -4.11
N ALA A 158 -9.16 7.88 -4.80
CA ALA A 158 -8.69 7.36 -6.07
C ALA A 158 -8.60 8.45 -7.16
N ALA A 159 -9.62 9.30 -7.28
CA ALA A 159 -9.65 10.38 -8.26
C ALA A 159 -8.54 11.41 -8.00
N VAL A 160 -8.35 11.85 -6.75
CA VAL A 160 -7.28 12.80 -6.39
C VAL A 160 -5.91 12.21 -6.71
N ASN A 161 -5.64 10.96 -6.31
CA ASN A 161 -4.37 10.29 -6.61
C ASN A 161 -4.15 10.13 -8.12
N ALA A 162 -5.19 9.72 -8.87
CA ALA A 162 -5.12 9.62 -10.32
C ALA A 162 -4.76 10.96 -10.97
N LEU A 163 -5.41 12.06 -10.57
CA LEU A 163 -5.11 13.41 -11.06
C LEU A 163 -3.68 13.86 -10.69
N CYS A 164 -3.19 13.50 -9.49
CA CYS A 164 -1.81 13.74 -9.07
C CYS A 164 -0.80 13.02 -9.98
N ILE A 165 -1.04 11.75 -10.34
CA ILE A 165 -0.19 10.96 -11.24
C ILE A 165 -0.09 11.56 -12.64
N LEU A 166 -1.14 12.27 -13.12
CA LEU A 166 -1.10 12.91 -14.45
C LEU A 166 -0.07 14.04 -14.55
N ARG A 167 0.31 14.66 -13.41
CA ARG A 167 1.35 15.69 -13.32
C ARG A 167 1.14 16.86 -14.30
N SER A 168 -0.10 17.34 -14.41
CA SER A 168 -0.46 18.46 -15.28
C SER A 168 -1.34 19.47 -14.54
N LYS A 169 -1.20 20.75 -14.89
CA LYS A 169 -2.05 21.82 -14.35
C LYS A 169 -3.54 21.54 -14.63
N GLU A 170 -3.85 21.08 -15.84
CA GLU A 170 -5.20 20.68 -16.23
C GLU A 170 -5.80 19.65 -15.26
N ALA A 171 -5.04 18.61 -14.90
CA ALA A 171 -5.51 17.59 -13.96
C ALA A 171 -5.70 18.16 -12.54
N TYR A 172 -4.77 19.00 -12.07
CA TYR A 172 -4.90 19.60 -10.74
C TYR A 172 -6.09 20.55 -10.64
N ASP A 173 -6.37 21.32 -11.71
CA ASP A 173 -7.50 22.25 -11.79
C ASP A 173 -8.87 21.55 -11.82
N VAL A 174 -8.92 20.25 -12.09
CA VAL A 174 -10.17 19.46 -11.95
C VAL A 174 -10.66 19.46 -10.50
N ILE A 175 -9.76 19.56 -9.51
CA ILE A 175 -10.13 19.47 -8.09
C ILE A 175 -10.73 20.80 -7.61
N ASP A 176 -12.07 20.85 -7.47
CA ASP A 176 -12.74 21.96 -6.79
C ASP A 176 -12.47 21.89 -5.27
N ARG A 177 -11.37 22.54 -4.86
CA ARG A 177 -10.85 22.53 -3.49
C ARG A 177 -11.85 23.06 -2.46
N ALA A 178 -12.61 24.11 -2.80
CA ALA A 178 -13.58 24.69 -1.88
C ALA A 178 -14.72 23.71 -1.59
N LYS A 179 -15.24 23.05 -2.62
CA LYS A 179 -16.28 22.03 -2.45
C LYS A 179 -15.74 20.75 -1.82
N LEU A 180 -14.52 20.33 -2.17
CA LEU A 180 -13.88 19.19 -1.53
C LEU A 180 -13.77 19.41 -0.01
N LEU A 181 -13.36 20.61 0.42
CA LEU A 181 -13.32 20.95 1.85
C LEU A 181 -14.69 20.85 2.51
N ASN A 182 -15.74 21.39 1.89
CA ASN A 182 -17.11 21.29 2.39
C ASN A 182 -17.58 19.83 2.51
N PHE A 183 -17.26 18.99 1.52
CA PHE A 183 -17.55 17.56 1.55
C PHE A 183 -16.82 16.84 2.70
N LEU A 184 -15.54 17.14 2.94
CA LEU A 184 -14.81 16.53 4.06
C LEU A 184 -15.44 16.90 5.42
N PHE A 185 -15.84 18.16 5.61
CA PHE A 185 -16.53 18.58 6.82
C PHE A 185 -17.94 17.99 6.97
N SER A 186 -18.67 17.74 5.89
CA SER A 186 -20.00 17.09 5.99
C SER A 186 -19.92 15.63 6.45
N LEU A 187 -18.78 14.97 6.21
CA LEU A 187 -18.52 13.60 6.62
C LEU A 187 -17.87 13.49 8.00
N LYS A 188 -17.23 14.56 8.49
CA LYS A 188 -16.58 14.61 9.80
C LYS A 188 -17.60 14.46 10.93
N LYS A 189 -17.39 13.46 11.79
CA LYS A 189 -18.21 13.24 13.00
C LYS A 189 -17.54 13.82 14.24
N ARG A 190 -18.36 14.08 15.26
CA ARG A 190 -17.93 14.65 16.56
C ARG A 190 -16.90 13.78 17.29
N ASP A 191 -17.01 12.46 17.15
CA ASP A 191 -16.14 11.49 17.80
C ASP A 191 -14.75 11.38 17.15
N GLY A 192 -14.50 12.05 16.03
CA GLY A 192 -13.24 11.98 15.27
C GLY A 192 -13.31 11.10 14.01
N SER A 193 -14.33 10.24 13.88
CA SER A 193 -14.50 9.42 12.67
C SER A 193 -14.98 10.23 11.46
N PHE A 194 -14.85 9.64 10.28
CA PHE A 194 -15.45 10.14 9.05
C PHE A 194 -16.41 9.09 8.50
N ARG A 195 -17.58 9.52 8.02
CA ARG A 195 -18.44 8.68 7.17
C ARG A 195 -17.79 8.49 5.80
N MET A 196 -18.04 7.38 5.11
CA MET A 196 -17.52 7.20 3.74
C MET A 196 -18.29 8.05 2.72
N HIS A 197 -19.60 8.24 2.92
CA HIS A 197 -20.46 9.18 2.20
C HIS A 197 -21.65 9.59 3.08
N GLU A 198 -22.53 10.48 2.58
CA GLU A 198 -23.73 10.89 3.31
C GLU A 198 -24.61 9.67 3.64
N GLY A 199 -24.92 9.47 4.92
CA GLY A 199 -25.77 8.37 5.40
C GLY A 199 -25.08 7.00 5.49
N SER A 200 -23.75 6.92 5.34
CA SER A 200 -23.02 5.65 5.25
C SER A 200 -22.31 5.20 6.55
N GLU A 201 -21.59 4.09 6.44
CA GLU A 201 -20.69 3.56 7.46
C GLU A 201 -19.57 4.53 7.85
N SER A 202 -18.99 4.32 9.03
CA SER A 202 -17.78 5.01 9.48
C SER A 202 -16.77 3.97 9.93
N ASP A 203 -15.65 3.87 9.23
CA ASP A 203 -14.51 3.07 9.61
C ASP A 203 -13.21 3.81 9.24
N ILE A 204 -12.08 3.23 9.63
CA ILE A 204 -10.75 3.85 9.51
C ILE A 204 -10.36 4.19 8.07
N ARG A 205 -10.99 3.58 7.04
CA ARG A 205 -10.78 3.96 5.63
C ARG A 205 -11.24 5.38 5.39
N GLY A 206 -12.33 5.81 6.01
CA GLY A 206 -12.86 7.16 5.88
C GLY A 206 -11.87 8.19 6.40
N VAL A 207 -11.23 7.89 7.54
CA VAL A 207 -10.18 8.74 8.10
C VAL A 207 -9.01 8.88 7.12
N TYR A 208 -8.44 7.76 6.66
CA TYR A 208 -7.29 7.79 5.76
C TYR A 208 -7.62 8.46 4.43
N CYS A 209 -8.75 8.13 3.80
CA CYS A 209 -9.14 8.76 2.54
C CYS A 209 -9.30 10.28 2.70
N ALA A 210 -9.96 10.74 3.77
CA ALA A 210 -10.16 12.16 4.03
C ALA A 210 -8.83 12.89 4.29
N LEU A 211 -7.97 12.34 5.15
CA LEU A 211 -6.67 12.94 5.47
C LEU A 211 -5.73 12.93 4.27
N SER A 212 -5.68 11.84 3.50
CA SER A 212 -4.85 11.71 2.31
C SER A 212 -5.15 12.83 1.31
N VAL A 213 -6.43 13.03 0.97
CA VAL A 213 -6.79 14.07 0.00
C VAL A 213 -6.67 15.47 0.60
N ALA A 214 -7.00 15.66 1.89
CA ALA A 214 -6.88 16.95 2.54
C ALA A 214 -5.41 17.41 2.61
N MET A 215 -4.48 16.52 2.92
CA MET A 215 -3.06 16.84 3.01
C MET A 215 -2.44 17.06 1.63
N LEU A 216 -2.72 16.20 0.65
CA LEU A 216 -2.21 16.37 -0.72
C LEU A 216 -2.68 17.67 -1.38
N THR A 217 -3.90 18.12 -1.07
CA THR A 217 -4.51 19.31 -1.70
C THR A 217 -4.44 20.57 -0.83
N SER A 218 -3.64 20.54 0.24
CA SER A 218 -3.47 21.67 1.18
C SER A 218 -4.80 22.20 1.71
N LEU A 219 -5.64 21.29 2.23
CA LEU A 219 -6.99 21.53 2.77
C LEU A 219 -7.14 21.12 4.24
N TRP A 220 -6.08 20.64 4.89
CA TRP A 220 -6.14 20.27 6.30
C TRP A 220 -6.35 21.49 7.21
N SER A 221 -6.90 21.27 8.39
CA SER A 221 -6.97 22.26 9.48
C SER A 221 -7.11 21.54 10.83
N GLN A 222 -6.79 22.23 11.92
CA GLN A 222 -6.95 21.66 13.28
C GLN A 222 -8.39 21.21 13.56
N GLU A 223 -9.39 21.97 13.09
CA GLU A 223 -10.80 21.60 13.27
C GLU A 223 -11.18 20.36 12.45
N LEU A 224 -10.63 20.20 11.24
CA LEU A 224 -10.89 19.01 10.41
C LEU A 224 -10.36 17.73 11.07
N ILE A 225 -9.20 17.79 11.71
CA ILE A 225 -8.53 16.62 12.33
C ILE A 225 -8.87 16.43 13.81
N LYS A 226 -9.66 17.32 14.39
CA LYS A 226 -10.02 17.30 15.81
C LYS A 226 -10.64 15.97 16.25
N ASN A 227 -10.13 15.40 17.34
CA ASN A 227 -10.47 14.08 17.89
C ASN A 227 -10.16 12.88 16.99
N THR A 228 -9.69 13.09 15.76
CA THR A 228 -9.48 12.02 14.78
C THR A 228 -8.38 11.07 15.22
N ALA A 229 -7.24 11.58 15.71
CA ALA A 229 -6.13 10.77 16.18
C ALA A 229 -6.51 9.86 17.37
N HIS A 230 -7.24 10.40 18.36
CA HIS A 230 -7.78 9.60 19.47
C HIS A 230 -8.81 8.56 19.00
N TRP A 231 -9.62 8.86 17.99
CA TRP A 231 -10.55 7.87 17.44
C TRP A 231 -9.79 6.71 16.78
N VAL A 232 -8.76 7.03 15.98
CA VAL A 232 -7.89 6.06 15.31
C VAL A 232 -7.12 5.21 16.30
N SER A 233 -6.56 5.79 17.38
CA SER A 233 -5.78 5.02 18.36
C SER A 233 -6.62 3.95 19.07
N ARG A 234 -7.91 4.21 19.31
CA ARG A 234 -8.86 3.20 19.85
C ARG A 234 -9.13 2.04 18.91
N CYS A 235 -8.75 2.13 17.63
CA CYS A 235 -8.86 1.04 16.68
C CYS A 235 -7.66 0.08 16.76
N GLN A 236 -6.58 0.43 17.48
CA GLN A 236 -5.51 -0.52 17.78
C GLN A 236 -6.05 -1.62 18.69
N THR A 237 -5.78 -2.87 18.32
CA THR A 237 -6.34 -4.07 18.96
C THR A 237 -5.35 -4.68 19.94
N TYR A 238 -5.79 -5.71 20.67
CA TYR A 238 -4.90 -6.51 21.52
C TYR A 238 -3.81 -7.23 20.72
N GLU A 239 -4.04 -7.47 19.42
CA GLU A 239 -3.07 -8.15 18.55
C GLU A 239 -1.88 -7.23 18.19
N GLY A 240 -2.10 -5.91 18.24
CA GLY A 240 -1.11 -4.87 17.91
C GLY A 240 -1.43 -4.08 16.62
N GLY A 241 -2.09 -4.70 15.63
CA GLY A 241 -2.61 -4.02 14.45
C GLY A 241 -3.95 -3.31 14.71
N PHE A 242 -4.55 -2.73 13.66
CA PHE A 242 -5.80 -1.96 13.75
C PHE A 242 -6.98 -2.69 13.12
N GLY A 243 -8.14 -2.60 13.79
CA GLY A 243 -9.43 -2.94 13.21
C GLY A 243 -10.06 -1.78 12.44
N GLY A 244 -11.14 -2.06 11.70
CA GLY A 244 -11.85 -1.02 10.95
C GLY A 244 -12.56 0.00 11.85
N VAL A 245 -13.04 -0.46 13.00
CA VAL A 245 -13.58 0.34 14.10
C VAL A 245 -13.06 -0.23 15.42
N PRO A 246 -13.20 0.48 16.56
CA PRO A 246 -12.80 -0.06 17.85
C PRO A 246 -13.43 -1.43 18.13
N TYR A 247 -12.65 -2.33 18.74
CA TYR A 247 -13.02 -3.70 19.12
C TYR A 247 -13.14 -4.73 17.98
N MET A 248 -12.76 -4.38 16.74
CA MET A 248 -12.67 -5.34 15.63
C MET A 248 -11.28 -6.00 15.56
N GLU A 249 -11.19 -7.13 14.86
CA GLU A 249 -9.95 -7.86 14.56
C GLU A 249 -8.94 -6.97 13.79
N ALA A 250 -7.65 -7.13 14.06
CA ALA A 250 -6.60 -6.42 13.35
C ALA A 250 -6.53 -6.87 11.88
N HIS A 251 -6.40 -5.93 10.94
CA HIS A 251 -6.40 -6.22 9.51
C HIS A 251 -5.45 -5.32 8.74
N GLY A 252 -4.65 -5.87 7.82
CA GLY A 252 -3.57 -5.14 7.13
C GLY A 252 -4.01 -3.83 6.48
N GLY A 253 -5.09 -3.86 5.70
CA GLY A 253 -5.65 -2.63 5.10
C GLY A 253 -6.07 -1.56 6.12
N TYR A 254 -6.69 -1.96 7.23
CA TYR A 254 -7.09 -1.04 8.30
C TYR A 254 -5.88 -0.55 9.11
N THR A 255 -4.90 -1.42 9.36
CA THR A 255 -3.61 -1.07 9.95
C THR A 255 -2.89 -0.01 9.14
N PHE A 256 -2.78 -0.17 7.82
CA PHE A 256 -2.19 0.85 6.96
C PHE A 256 -2.95 2.18 7.05
N CYS A 257 -4.28 2.16 6.89
CA CYS A 257 -5.10 3.37 6.98
C CYS A 257 -4.92 4.08 8.34
N GLY A 258 -4.90 3.33 9.44
CA GLY A 258 -4.70 3.88 10.78
C GLY A 258 -3.31 4.47 10.98
N LEU A 259 -2.27 3.71 10.65
CA LEU A 259 -0.88 4.13 10.79
C LEU A 259 -0.58 5.35 9.92
N ALA A 260 -0.94 5.32 8.64
CA ALA A 260 -0.74 6.44 7.73
C ALA A 260 -1.49 7.70 8.21
N SER A 261 -2.70 7.55 8.75
CA SER A 261 -3.45 8.67 9.33
C SER A 261 -2.75 9.28 10.55
N LEU A 262 -2.23 8.46 11.46
CA LEU A 262 -1.49 8.95 12.63
C LEU A 262 -0.18 9.62 12.23
N VAL A 263 0.53 9.09 11.24
CA VAL A 263 1.73 9.73 10.69
C VAL A 263 1.40 11.08 10.06
N LEU A 264 0.32 11.18 9.28
CA LEU A 264 -0.13 12.45 8.69
C LEU A 264 -0.49 13.51 9.76
N MET A 265 -1.08 13.09 10.88
CA MET A 265 -1.42 13.98 11.99
C MET A 265 -0.23 14.25 12.94
N LYS A 266 0.91 13.55 12.76
CA LYS A 266 2.05 13.53 13.71
C LYS A 266 1.70 13.03 15.12
N GLU A 267 0.75 12.09 15.19
CA GLU A 267 0.14 11.57 16.43
C GLU A 267 0.51 10.11 16.71
N GLY A 268 1.67 9.66 16.21
CA GLY A 268 2.14 8.28 16.38
C GLY A 268 2.39 7.87 17.83
N HIS A 269 2.54 8.83 18.75
CA HIS A 269 2.74 8.58 20.18
C HIS A 269 1.49 8.03 20.90
N LEU A 270 0.31 8.05 20.26
CA LEU A 270 -0.95 7.58 20.83
C LEU A 270 -1.14 6.06 20.79
N ILE A 271 -0.22 5.31 20.16
CA ILE A 271 -0.34 3.87 19.94
C ILE A 271 0.86 3.12 20.51
N ASN A 272 0.67 1.83 20.76
CA ASN A 272 1.79 0.95 21.12
C ASN A 272 2.52 0.50 19.86
N VAL A 273 3.64 1.17 19.55
CA VAL A 273 4.44 0.94 18.35
C VAL A 273 5.11 -0.45 18.33
N HIS A 274 5.52 -0.98 19.49
CA HIS A 274 6.16 -2.29 19.57
C HIS A 274 5.18 -3.43 19.33
N ASN A 275 3.96 -3.34 19.87
CA ASN A 275 2.91 -4.31 19.57
C ASN A 275 2.54 -4.26 18.08
N LEU A 276 2.51 -3.07 17.48
CA LEU A 276 2.28 -2.92 16.05
C LEU A 276 3.40 -3.55 15.23
N LEU A 277 4.68 -3.30 15.56
CA LEU A 277 5.84 -3.94 14.94
C LEU A 277 5.72 -5.46 15.02
N ARG A 278 5.52 -6.00 16.23
CA ARG A 278 5.34 -7.44 16.46
C ARG A 278 4.20 -7.99 15.60
N TRP A 279 3.07 -7.30 15.52
CA TRP A 279 1.95 -7.74 14.71
C TRP A 279 2.33 -7.79 13.23
N LEU A 280 2.88 -6.70 12.68
CA LEU A 280 3.25 -6.56 11.26
C LEU A 280 4.25 -7.62 10.80
N VAL A 281 5.34 -7.86 11.55
CA VAL A 281 6.35 -8.86 11.17
C VAL A 281 5.78 -10.27 11.14
N ASN A 282 4.81 -10.59 12.02
CA ASN A 282 4.13 -11.88 12.05
C ASN A 282 3.03 -12.01 10.97
N ARG A 283 2.88 -11.02 10.08
CA ARG A 283 2.00 -11.11 8.91
C ARG A 283 2.74 -11.52 7.64
N GLN A 284 4.07 -11.50 7.62
CA GLN A 284 4.81 -12.09 6.51
C GLN A 284 4.79 -13.60 6.66
N THR A 285 4.33 -14.31 5.63
CA THR A 285 4.20 -15.76 5.71
C THR A 285 5.55 -16.43 5.48
N ARG A 286 5.88 -17.41 6.32
CA ARG A 286 7.21 -18.02 6.34
C ARG A 286 7.50 -18.78 5.05
N TYR A 287 6.59 -19.57 4.50
CA TYR A 287 6.88 -20.36 3.30
C TYR A 287 6.78 -19.49 2.06
N GLU A 288 5.63 -18.87 1.83
CA GLU A 288 5.32 -18.17 0.59
C GLU A 288 6.10 -16.87 0.42
N GLY A 289 6.46 -16.18 1.52
CA GLY A 289 7.22 -14.93 1.51
C GLY A 289 6.38 -13.66 1.31
N GLY A 290 5.12 -13.81 0.90
CA GLY A 290 4.13 -12.75 0.83
C GLY A 290 3.56 -12.38 2.20
N PHE A 291 2.47 -11.61 2.21
CA PHE A 291 1.78 -11.22 3.45
C PHE A 291 0.35 -11.74 3.52
N GLN A 292 -0.07 -12.10 4.73
CA GLN A 292 -1.48 -12.32 5.05
C GLN A 292 -2.11 -11.05 5.66
N GLY A 293 -3.38 -10.83 5.39
CA GLY A 293 -4.09 -9.66 5.92
C GLY A 293 -4.36 -9.71 7.43
N ARG A 294 -4.50 -10.92 7.98
CA ARG A 294 -4.89 -11.19 9.37
C ARG A 294 -4.31 -12.53 9.81
N THR A 295 -4.16 -12.74 11.11
CA THR A 295 -3.66 -14.02 11.67
C THR A 295 -4.53 -15.19 11.21
N ASN A 296 -3.89 -16.33 10.88
CA ASN A 296 -4.56 -17.55 10.41
C ASN A 296 -5.42 -17.37 9.13
N LYS A 297 -5.07 -16.40 8.28
CA LYS A 297 -5.60 -16.24 6.93
C LYS A 297 -4.47 -16.43 5.91
N LEU A 298 -4.85 -16.75 4.69
CA LEU A 298 -3.94 -17.05 3.59
C LEU A 298 -3.15 -15.80 3.16
N VAL A 299 -1.98 -16.03 2.57
CA VAL A 299 -1.21 -15.02 1.83
C VAL A 299 -2.05 -14.41 0.70
N ASP A 300 -1.84 -13.13 0.39
CA ASP A 300 -2.46 -12.41 -0.72
C ASP A 300 -1.58 -11.22 -1.14
N SER A 301 -1.31 -11.11 -2.45
CA SER A 301 -0.39 -10.13 -3.02
C SER A 301 -0.79 -8.67 -2.80
N CYS A 302 -2.06 -8.36 -2.54
CA CYS A 302 -2.44 -6.98 -2.23
C CYS A 302 -1.88 -6.50 -0.89
N TYR A 303 -1.67 -7.44 0.07
CA TYR A 303 -1.04 -7.12 1.35
C TYR A 303 0.45 -6.84 1.24
N SER A 304 1.06 -7.11 0.08
CA SER A 304 2.42 -6.64 -0.20
C SER A 304 2.53 -5.12 -0.05
N PHE A 305 1.48 -4.36 -0.38
CA PHE A 305 1.43 -2.93 -0.06
C PHE A 305 0.78 -2.66 1.30
N TRP A 306 -0.37 -3.24 1.63
CA TRP A 306 -1.06 -2.88 2.88
C TRP A 306 -0.24 -3.23 4.13
N GLN A 307 0.48 -4.35 4.13
CA GLN A 307 1.41 -4.71 5.22
C GLN A 307 2.80 -4.16 4.92
N GLY A 308 3.38 -4.45 3.74
CA GLY A 308 4.74 -4.03 3.39
C GLY A 308 4.92 -2.50 3.42
N GLY A 309 3.98 -1.75 2.87
CA GLY A 309 3.95 -0.28 2.88
C GLY A 309 3.73 0.33 4.27
N SER A 310 3.37 -0.45 5.29
CA SER A 310 3.32 0.01 6.68
C SER A 310 4.71 0.12 7.31
N PHE A 311 5.70 -0.65 6.83
CA PHE A 311 7.05 -0.65 7.42
C PHE A 311 7.81 0.67 7.25
N PRO A 312 7.79 1.37 6.10
CA PRO A 312 8.40 2.70 6.00
C PRO A 312 7.78 3.73 6.96
N LEU A 313 6.46 3.64 7.20
CA LEU A 313 5.75 4.51 8.14
C LEU A 313 6.15 4.20 9.59
N LEU A 314 6.19 2.92 9.94
CA LEU A 314 6.63 2.42 11.24
C LEU A 314 8.09 2.80 11.52
N HIS A 315 8.96 2.66 10.52
CA HIS A 315 10.38 3.03 10.58
C HIS A 315 10.53 4.50 10.97
N ARG A 316 9.77 5.41 10.36
CA ARG A 316 9.81 6.84 10.75
C ARG A 316 9.40 7.06 12.22
N LEU A 317 8.36 6.38 12.69
CA LEU A 317 7.93 6.50 14.09
C LEU A 317 9.01 6.02 15.05
N LEU A 318 9.55 4.82 14.80
CA LEU A 318 10.63 4.25 15.61
C LEU A 318 11.90 5.09 15.53
N ASN A 319 12.24 5.68 14.38
CA ASN A 319 13.44 6.50 14.22
C ASN A 319 13.36 7.82 15.00
N THR A 320 12.13 8.26 15.33
CA THR A 320 11.92 9.44 16.17
C THR A 320 12.13 9.12 17.66
N THR A 321 11.85 7.88 18.08
CA THR A 321 11.87 7.49 19.50
C THR A 321 13.09 6.69 19.90
N GLU A 322 13.61 5.84 19.00
CA GLU A 322 14.64 4.82 19.27
C GLU A 322 15.64 4.65 18.10
N PRO A 323 16.25 5.74 17.57
CA PRO A 323 17.06 5.70 16.35
C PRO A 323 18.27 4.75 16.43
N GLU A 324 18.90 4.61 17.60
CA GLU A 324 20.10 3.79 17.80
C GLU A 324 19.85 2.28 17.62
N SER A 325 18.59 1.85 17.69
CA SER A 325 18.19 0.44 17.57
C SER A 325 17.77 0.04 16.15
N LEU A 326 17.67 1.00 15.23
CA LEU A 326 17.14 0.76 13.90
C LEU A 326 18.20 0.45 12.87
N ASN A 327 17.86 -0.49 11.98
CA ASN A 327 18.64 -0.76 10.80
C ASN A 327 18.50 0.38 9.78
N MET A 328 19.61 0.82 9.18
CA MET A 328 19.65 1.93 8.21
C MET A 328 19.88 1.48 6.77
N SER A 329 19.58 0.22 6.46
CA SER A 329 19.83 -0.40 5.15
C SER A 329 18.67 -1.25 4.63
N TYR A 330 17.73 -1.64 5.48
CA TYR A 330 16.58 -2.46 5.10
C TYR A 330 15.36 -2.19 5.98
N TRP A 331 14.18 -2.53 5.45
CA TRP A 331 12.93 -2.53 6.20
C TRP A 331 12.85 -3.75 7.12
N LEU A 332 12.09 -3.64 8.22
CA LEU A 332 11.94 -4.71 9.21
C LEU A 332 11.03 -5.87 8.75
N PHE A 333 11.11 -6.25 7.47
CA PHE A 333 10.52 -7.45 6.89
C PHE A 333 11.49 -8.06 5.88
N ASN A 334 11.30 -9.33 5.51
CA ASN A 334 12.16 -9.98 4.52
C ASN A 334 11.84 -9.46 3.11
N GLN A 335 12.58 -8.43 2.68
CA GLN A 335 12.43 -7.79 1.37
C GLN A 335 12.61 -8.78 0.22
N GLN A 336 13.61 -9.66 0.30
CA GLN A 336 13.88 -10.69 -0.71
C GLN A 336 12.68 -11.63 -0.90
N ALA A 337 12.15 -12.18 0.20
CA ALA A 337 11.03 -13.11 0.19
C ALA A 337 9.77 -12.50 -0.46
N LEU A 338 9.50 -11.21 -0.21
CA LEU A 338 8.36 -10.54 -0.81
C LEU A 338 8.51 -10.39 -2.33
N GLN A 339 9.71 -10.00 -2.79
CA GLN A 339 9.99 -9.88 -4.22
C GLN A 339 9.88 -11.24 -4.93
N GLU A 340 10.44 -12.29 -4.33
CA GLU A 340 10.32 -13.65 -4.85
C GLU A 340 8.86 -14.10 -4.96
N TYR A 341 8.04 -13.92 -3.91
CA TYR A 341 6.61 -14.25 -3.97
C TYR A 341 5.88 -13.56 -5.12
N LEU A 342 6.12 -12.24 -5.28
CA LEU A 342 5.43 -11.44 -6.28
C LEU A 342 5.84 -11.80 -7.71
N ILE A 343 7.13 -11.93 -7.97
CA ILE A 343 7.65 -12.21 -9.32
C ILE A 343 7.38 -13.67 -9.69
N VAL A 344 7.51 -14.62 -8.76
CA VAL A 344 7.39 -16.05 -9.06
C VAL A 344 5.95 -16.55 -9.04
N CYS A 345 5.12 -16.06 -8.12
CA CYS A 345 3.80 -16.64 -7.87
C CYS A 345 2.63 -15.75 -8.32
N CYS A 346 2.83 -14.43 -8.48
CA CYS A 346 1.71 -13.49 -8.63
C CYS A 346 1.56 -12.90 -10.03
N GLN A 347 2.37 -13.30 -11.01
CA GLN A 347 2.29 -12.79 -12.38
C GLN A 347 1.44 -13.70 -13.28
N VAL A 348 0.65 -13.10 -14.18
CA VAL A 348 -0.01 -13.85 -15.27
C VAL A 348 0.80 -13.71 -16.57
N PRO A 349 1.08 -14.81 -17.30
CA PRO A 349 1.82 -14.77 -18.57
C PRO A 349 1.23 -13.87 -19.67
N HIS A 350 -0.02 -13.44 -19.52
CA HIS A 350 -0.71 -12.55 -20.45
C HIS A 350 -0.92 -11.13 -19.90
N GLY A 351 -0.27 -10.79 -18.78
CA GLY A 351 -0.23 -9.46 -18.19
C GLY A 351 -1.12 -9.31 -16.96
N GLY A 352 -0.74 -8.43 -16.04
CA GLY A 352 -1.43 -8.22 -14.77
C GLY A 352 -1.00 -9.22 -13.70
N LEU A 353 -1.25 -8.84 -12.44
CA LEU A 353 -0.95 -9.66 -11.27
C LEU A 353 -2.24 -10.15 -10.59
N ILE A 354 -2.09 -11.15 -9.72
CA ILE A 354 -3.15 -11.89 -9.03
C ILE A 354 -2.93 -11.87 -7.52
N ASP A 355 -3.98 -12.16 -6.76
CA ASP A 355 -3.94 -12.47 -5.32
C ASP A 355 -2.86 -13.54 -4.99
N LYS A 356 -3.04 -14.75 -5.54
CA LYS A 356 -2.19 -15.93 -5.34
C LYS A 356 -2.38 -16.91 -6.53
N PRO A 357 -1.52 -17.94 -6.69
CA PRO A 357 -1.68 -18.93 -7.74
C PRO A 357 -3.10 -19.52 -7.83
N GLY A 358 -3.64 -19.61 -9.04
CA GLY A 358 -5.00 -20.11 -9.30
C GLY A 358 -6.11 -19.06 -9.21
N LYS A 359 -5.81 -17.81 -8.82
CA LYS A 359 -6.76 -16.69 -8.89
C LYS A 359 -6.70 -15.96 -10.23
N SER A 360 -7.76 -15.23 -10.54
CA SER A 360 -7.84 -14.41 -11.75
C SER A 360 -7.13 -13.07 -11.55
N ARG A 361 -6.56 -12.53 -12.62
CA ARG A 361 -5.96 -11.18 -12.62
C ARG A 361 -7.00 -10.08 -12.54
N ASP A 362 -6.62 -8.97 -11.94
CA ASP A 362 -7.38 -7.74 -11.93
C ASP A 362 -6.46 -6.52 -11.73
N TYR A 363 -7.02 -5.33 -11.90
CA TYR A 363 -6.26 -4.07 -11.77
C TYR A 363 -5.91 -3.74 -10.32
N TYR A 364 -6.70 -4.21 -9.35
CA TYR A 364 -6.46 -4.00 -7.92
C TYR A 364 -5.17 -4.71 -7.47
N HIS A 365 -5.07 -6.02 -7.71
CA HIS A 365 -3.87 -6.80 -7.38
C HIS A 365 -2.68 -6.35 -8.22
N THR A 366 -2.87 -6.01 -9.50
CA THR A 366 -1.80 -5.44 -10.32
C THR A 366 -1.19 -4.19 -9.66
N CYS A 367 -2.04 -3.27 -9.20
CA CYS A 367 -1.61 -2.04 -8.54
C CYS A 367 -0.88 -2.33 -7.22
N TYR A 368 -1.48 -3.08 -6.30
CA TYR A 368 -0.94 -3.24 -4.95
C TYR A 368 0.23 -4.24 -4.89
N ALA A 369 0.27 -5.23 -5.76
CA ALA A 369 1.44 -6.11 -5.90
C ALA A 369 2.66 -5.33 -6.41
N LEU A 370 2.51 -4.50 -7.45
CA LEU A 370 3.60 -3.64 -7.93
C LEU A 370 4.00 -2.58 -6.89
N SER A 371 3.01 -2.02 -6.17
CA SER A 371 3.30 -1.07 -5.09
C SER A 371 4.13 -1.72 -3.98
N GLY A 372 3.77 -2.94 -3.57
CA GLY A 372 4.53 -3.72 -2.59
C GLY A 372 5.91 -4.15 -3.08
N LEU A 373 6.04 -4.48 -4.38
CA LEU A 373 7.32 -4.78 -5.02
C LEU A 373 8.25 -3.56 -4.95
N SER A 374 7.75 -2.37 -5.29
CA SER A 374 8.49 -1.10 -5.16
C SER A 374 8.92 -0.85 -3.70
N VAL A 375 8.04 -1.04 -2.72
CA VAL A 375 8.42 -0.91 -1.29
C VAL A 375 9.52 -1.90 -0.90
N ALA A 376 9.47 -3.15 -1.37
CA ALA A 376 10.50 -4.14 -1.07
C ALA A 376 11.81 -3.91 -1.82
N GLN A 377 11.81 -3.14 -2.90
CA GLN A 377 13.01 -2.81 -3.67
C GLN A 377 13.76 -1.60 -3.09
N HIS A 378 13.06 -0.65 -2.48
CA HIS A 378 13.62 0.65 -2.12
C HIS A 378 13.56 0.92 -0.62
N PHE A 379 14.73 1.00 0.02
CA PHE A 379 14.88 1.54 1.37
C PHE A 379 15.33 3.00 1.33
N TYR A 380 14.71 3.83 2.17
CA TYR A 380 15.13 5.22 2.36
C TYR A 380 14.89 5.69 3.81
N SER A 381 15.90 6.29 4.43
CA SER A 381 15.77 6.89 5.77
C SER A 381 16.66 8.13 5.87
N GLY A 382 16.05 9.32 5.82
CA GLY A 382 16.80 10.56 5.72
C GLY A 382 17.57 10.65 4.39
N LEU A 383 18.90 10.70 4.48
CA LEU A 383 19.79 10.68 3.31
C LEU A 383 20.24 9.28 2.90
N GLU A 384 20.00 8.27 3.74
CA GLU A 384 20.36 6.89 3.45
C GLU A 384 19.39 6.29 2.42
N ARG A 385 19.94 5.68 1.38
CA ARG A 385 19.21 4.93 0.37
C ARG A 385 19.90 3.61 0.12
N ASN A 386 19.15 2.53 0.15
CA ASN A 386 19.64 1.21 -0.21
C ASN A 386 18.60 0.48 -1.07
N ASP A 387 18.94 0.21 -2.31
CA ASP A 387 18.05 -0.51 -3.22
C ASP A 387 18.51 -1.97 -3.31
N TYR A 388 17.56 -2.88 -3.22
CA TYR A 388 17.81 -4.32 -3.31
C TYR A 388 16.83 -4.93 -4.30
N ILE A 389 17.33 -5.34 -5.47
CA ILE A 389 16.52 -5.87 -6.57
C ILE A 389 16.79 -7.36 -6.74
N VAL A 390 15.75 -8.18 -6.57
CA VAL A 390 15.83 -9.62 -6.83
C VAL A 390 15.71 -9.89 -8.33
N GLY A 391 16.60 -10.73 -8.87
CA GLY A 391 16.66 -11.06 -10.29
C GLY A 391 17.45 -10.02 -11.09
N ASN A 392 16.99 -9.73 -12.31
CA ASN A 392 17.62 -8.74 -13.18
C ASN A 392 17.32 -7.30 -12.68
N SER A 393 18.26 -6.37 -12.86
CA SER A 393 18.04 -4.93 -12.64
C SER A 393 16.84 -4.37 -13.41
N ASP A 394 16.46 -4.98 -14.53
CA ASP A 394 15.25 -4.60 -15.29
C ASP A 394 13.94 -4.80 -14.50
N ASN A 395 13.98 -5.51 -13.37
CA ASN A 395 12.85 -5.66 -12.44
C ASN A 395 12.61 -4.40 -11.59
N GLU A 396 13.54 -3.44 -11.54
CA GLU A 396 13.43 -2.23 -10.71
C GLU A 396 12.19 -1.40 -11.09
N LEU A 397 11.35 -1.08 -10.11
CA LEU A 397 10.20 -0.20 -10.26
C LEU A 397 10.55 1.24 -9.86
N ILE A 398 9.64 2.18 -10.14
CA ILE A 398 9.76 3.52 -9.57
C ILE A 398 9.38 3.49 -8.08
N PRO A 399 10.09 4.22 -7.19
CA PRO A 399 9.74 4.31 -5.77
C PRO A 399 8.34 4.93 -5.53
N THR A 400 7.48 4.20 -4.80
CA THR A 400 6.18 4.71 -4.33
C THR A 400 6.31 5.50 -3.03
N HIS A 401 5.53 6.59 -2.90
CA HIS A 401 5.41 7.33 -1.65
C HIS A 401 4.63 6.49 -0.63
N PRO A 402 5.15 6.27 0.59
CA PRO A 402 4.63 5.25 1.50
C PRO A 402 3.27 5.62 2.10
N ILE A 403 2.98 6.92 2.24
CA ILE A 403 1.66 7.40 2.70
C ILE A 403 0.61 7.34 1.59
N TYR A 404 0.88 7.97 0.44
CA TYR A 404 -0.16 8.25 -0.56
C TYR A 404 -0.33 7.14 -1.60
N ASN A 405 0.67 6.26 -1.74
CA ASN A 405 0.78 5.25 -2.78
C ASN A 405 0.60 5.79 -4.21
N ILE A 406 1.37 6.83 -4.51
CA ILE A 406 1.68 7.35 -5.85
C ILE A 406 3.19 7.53 -5.90
N CYS A 407 3.82 7.55 -7.07
CA CYS A 407 5.29 7.67 -7.09
C CYS A 407 5.75 8.99 -6.47
N VAL A 408 6.91 8.96 -5.80
CA VAL A 408 7.45 10.10 -5.04
C VAL A 408 7.46 11.41 -5.86
N PRO A 409 7.86 11.44 -7.15
CA PRO A 409 7.81 12.66 -7.95
C PRO A 409 6.40 13.26 -8.14
N SER A 410 5.37 12.41 -8.24
CA SER A 410 3.98 12.85 -8.37
C SER A 410 3.45 13.45 -7.07
N ALA A 411 3.75 12.82 -5.93
CA ALA A 411 3.40 13.36 -4.62
C ALA A 411 4.04 14.74 -4.39
N ILE A 412 5.36 14.87 -4.60
CA ILE A 412 6.09 16.13 -4.41
C ILE A 412 5.51 17.24 -5.29
N GLN A 413 5.28 16.98 -6.57
CA GLN A 413 4.78 18.00 -7.48
C GLN A 413 3.34 18.43 -7.14
N ALA A 414 2.48 17.50 -6.74
CA ALA A 414 1.13 17.83 -6.31
C ALA A 414 1.13 18.70 -5.05
N ILE A 415 1.90 18.31 -4.02
CA ILE A 415 2.04 19.06 -2.77
C ILE A 415 2.54 20.48 -3.06
N GLN A 416 3.60 20.63 -3.84
CA GLN A 416 4.14 21.94 -4.23
C GLN A 416 3.11 22.78 -4.99
N TYR A 417 2.31 22.17 -5.88
CA TYR A 417 1.28 22.90 -6.60
C TYR A 417 0.21 23.45 -5.65
N PHE A 418 -0.35 22.61 -4.78
CA PHE A 418 -1.47 22.98 -3.92
C PHE A 418 -1.06 23.87 -2.74
N GLN A 419 0.18 23.76 -2.23
CA GLN A 419 0.72 24.69 -1.22
C GLN A 419 0.82 26.13 -1.72
N ASN A 420 0.99 26.34 -3.03
CA ASN A 420 1.03 27.68 -3.62
C ASN A 420 -0.36 28.31 -3.83
N LEU A 421 -1.44 27.58 -3.54
CA LEU A 421 -2.81 28.09 -3.65
C LEU A 421 -3.33 28.52 -2.28
N SER A 422 -4.08 29.63 -2.21
CA SER A 422 -4.71 30.07 -0.97
C SER A 422 -5.70 29.03 -0.41
N TYR A 423 -5.83 28.98 0.91
CA TYR A 423 -6.82 28.14 1.57
C TYR A 423 -8.24 28.61 1.20
N PRO A 424 -9.20 27.73 0.86
CA PRO A 424 -10.54 28.16 0.49
C PRO A 424 -11.20 29.02 1.57
N GLY A 425 -11.66 30.23 1.20
CA GLY A 425 -12.32 31.17 2.11
C GLY A 425 -11.39 32.17 2.81
N THR A 426 -10.07 32.11 2.64
CA THR A 426 -9.16 33.17 3.09
C THR A 426 -9.14 34.34 2.09
N PRO A 427 -9.24 35.61 2.54
CA PRO A 427 -9.07 36.77 1.67
C PRO A 427 -7.70 36.78 1.00
N GLU A 428 -7.62 37.24 -0.25
CA GLU A 428 -6.35 37.39 -0.97
C GLU A 428 -5.36 38.25 -0.17
N GLY A 429 -4.14 37.74 0.04
CA GLY A 429 -3.05 38.45 0.74
C GLY A 429 -2.87 38.12 2.22
N VAL A 430 -3.65 37.20 2.81
CA VAL A 430 -3.43 36.69 4.17
C VAL A 430 -2.86 35.27 4.09
N GLN A 431 -1.60 35.07 4.46
CA GLN A 431 -1.03 33.72 4.67
C GLN A 431 -1.63 33.14 5.96
N SER A 432 -2.19 31.94 5.88
CA SER A 432 -2.66 31.21 7.06
C SER A 432 -1.48 30.83 7.95
N SER A 433 -1.52 31.23 9.22
CA SER A 433 -0.46 31.02 10.21
C SER A 433 -0.38 29.60 10.79
N ASP A 434 -1.00 28.61 10.16
CA ASP A 434 -1.00 27.22 10.63
C ASP A 434 0.18 26.45 9.99
N ASP A 435 1.40 26.97 10.15
CA ASP A 435 2.63 26.43 9.55
C ASP A 435 3.25 25.23 10.31
N GLU A 436 2.62 24.73 11.39
CA GLU A 436 3.28 23.75 12.27
C GLU A 436 3.15 22.27 11.83
N LEU A 437 2.32 21.99 10.81
CA LEU A 437 2.28 20.68 10.17
C LEU A 437 2.84 20.78 8.76
N GLU A 438 4.17 20.92 8.64
CA GLU A 438 4.84 20.55 7.39
C GLU A 438 4.43 19.10 7.04
N PRO A 439 3.77 18.87 5.89
CA PRO A 439 3.42 17.52 5.44
C PRO A 439 4.68 16.75 5.04
N PHE A 440 4.59 15.42 5.14
CA PHE A 440 5.64 14.39 5.07
C PHE A 440 6.72 14.56 4.00
#